data_AF-A0A3C0DT48-F1
#
_entry.id   AF-A0A3C0DT48-F1
#
_cell.length_a   1.000
_cell.length_b   1.000
_cell.length_c   1.000
_cell.angle_alpha   90.00
_cell.angle_beta   90.00
_cell.angle_gamma   90.00
#
_symmetry.space_group_name_H-M   'P 1'
#
loop_
_entity.id
_entity.type
_entity.pdbx_description
1 polymer ?
#
loop_
_entity_poly.entity_id
_entity_poly.type
_entity_poly.pdbx_seq_one_letter_code
_entity_poly.pdbx_strand_id
1 'polypeptide(L)'
;FALKEECIESIMINSNPETVSTDYDTSDKLFFEPLTLEDVLHIYEREKCWGAIAQFGGQTPLNLALGLQANGVNIIGTSPQSIERA
;
A
#
# COMPACT_ATOMS: atom_id res chain seq x y z
N PHE A 1 -1.91 -6.45 -12.62
CA PHE A 1 -1.48 -6.69 -14.02
C PHE A 1 -0.60 -5.59 -14.58
N ALA A 2 -1.03 -4.32 -14.62
CA ALA A 2 -0.22 -3.22 -15.20
C ALA A 2 1.23 -3.09 -14.66
N LEU A 3 1.46 -3.24 -13.34
CA LEU A 3 2.81 -3.16 -12.77
C LEU A 3 3.70 -4.36 -13.15
N LYS A 4 3.11 -5.55 -13.25
CA LYS A 4 3.79 -6.79 -13.65
C LYS A 4 4.27 -6.72 -15.11
N GLU A 5 3.48 -6.08 -15.98
CA GLU A 5 3.82 -5.84 -17.39
C GLU A 5 4.96 -4.81 -17.57
N GLU A 6 5.11 -3.89 -16.62
CA GLU A 6 6.19 -2.89 -16.58
C GLU A 6 7.43 -3.36 -15.77
N CYS A 7 7.51 -4.66 -15.44
CA CYS A 7 8.59 -5.25 -14.64
C CYS A 7 8.78 -4.61 -13.24
N ILE A 8 7.70 -4.12 -12.63
CA ILE A 8 7.70 -3.57 -11.27
C ILE A 8 7.23 -4.64 -10.29
N GLU A 9 8.08 -4.97 -9.31
CA GLU A 9 7.70 -5.86 -8.21
C GLU A 9 6.63 -5.17 -7.34
N SER A 10 5.52 -5.87 -7.13
CA SER A 10 4.35 -5.35 -6.43
C SER A 10 4.09 -6.13 -5.15
N ILE A 11 3.90 -5.39 -4.06
CA ILE A 11 3.67 -5.93 -2.72
C ILE A 11 2.29 -5.48 -2.26
N MET A 12 1.41 -6.43 -1.95
CA MET A 12 0.10 -6.17 -1.40
C MET A 12 0.10 -6.42 0.12
N ILE A 13 -0.51 -5.51 0.88
CA ILE A 13 -0.75 -5.68 2.32
C ILE A 13 -2.26 -5.67 2.52
N ASN A 14 -2.80 -6.72 3.14
CA ASN A 14 -4.23 -6.83 3.39
C ASN A 14 -4.48 -7.50 4.73
N SER A 15 -5.37 -6.94 5.54
CA SER A 15 -5.69 -7.45 6.88
C SER A 15 -6.98 -8.26 6.94
N ASN A 16 -7.75 -8.34 5.84
CA ASN A 16 -9.03 -9.06 5.84
C ASN A 16 -8.88 -10.48 5.27
N PRO A 17 -9.02 -11.54 6.11
CA PRO A 17 -8.93 -12.93 5.64
C PRO A 17 -10.14 -13.35 4.78
N GLU A 18 -11.26 -12.64 4.86
CA GLU A 18 -12.48 -12.92 4.09
C GLU A 18 -12.49 -12.24 2.72
N THR A 19 -11.60 -11.27 2.49
CA THR A 19 -11.44 -10.72 1.15
C THR A 19 -10.73 -11.73 0.27
N VAL A 20 -11.54 -12.35 -0.57
CA VAL A 20 -11.19 -12.82 -1.91
C VAL A 20 -10.75 -11.60 -2.75
N SER A 21 -9.69 -10.88 -2.35
CA SER A 21 -8.81 -10.30 -3.36
C SER A 21 -7.92 -11.46 -3.82
N THR A 22 -8.57 -12.42 -4.47
CA THR A 22 -7.95 -13.43 -5.31
C THR A 22 -7.18 -12.70 -6.38
N ASP A 23 -5.89 -12.56 -6.14
CA ASP A 23 -4.90 -12.95 -7.11
C ASP A 23 -3.54 -12.95 -6.41
N TYR A 24 -3.16 -14.12 -5.90
CA TYR A 24 -1.73 -14.49 -5.80
C TYR A 24 -1.01 -14.28 -7.16
N ASP A 25 -1.75 -14.08 -8.26
CA ASP A 25 -1.25 -13.78 -9.60
C ASP A 25 -1.00 -12.27 -9.90
N THR A 26 -1.57 -11.35 -9.10
CA THR A 26 -1.57 -9.90 -9.37
C THR A 26 -0.44 -9.15 -8.69
N SER A 27 0.09 -9.71 -7.59
CA SER A 27 1.21 -9.19 -6.83
C SER A 27 2.29 -10.23 -6.64
N ASP A 28 3.55 -9.80 -6.60
CA ASP A 28 4.70 -10.69 -6.44
C ASP A 28 4.83 -11.17 -4.98
N LYS A 29 4.35 -10.36 -4.02
CA LYS A 29 4.28 -10.70 -2.60
C LYS A 29 2.99 -10.21 -1.98
N LEU A 30 2.44 -11.00 -1.06
CA LEU A 30 1.25 -10.68 -0.27
C LEU A 30 1.56 -10.84 1.23
N PHE A 31 1.33 -9.78 1.99
CA PHE A 31 1.42 -9.77 3.46
C PHE A 31 0.02 -9.73 4.08
N PHE A 32 -0.28 -10.74 4.88
CA PHE A 32 -1.47 -10.77 5.74
C PHE A 32 -1.15 -10.19 7.11
N GLU A 33 -0.99 -8.88 7.14
CA GLU A 33 -0.64 -8.11 8.34
C GLU A 33 -1.72 -7.05 8.62
N PRO A 34 -1.86 -6.58 9.86
CA PRO A 34 -2.72 -5.45 10.18
C PRO A 34 -2.35 -4.21 9.35
N LEU A 35 -3.35 -3.48 8.85
CA LEU A 35 -3.13 -2.19 8.18
C LEU A 35 -2.95 -1.09 9.25
N THR A 36 -1.85 -1.16 9.99
CA THR A 36 -1.42 -0.12 10.93
C THR A 36 -0.24 0.65 10.35
N LEU A 37 0.03 1.84 10.89
CA LEU A 37 1.18 2.64 10.45
C LEU A 37 2.50 1.90 10.68
N GLU A 38 2.65 1.25 11.83
CA GLU A 38 3.86 0.53 12.22
C GLU A 38 4.14 -0.66 11.30
N ASP A 39 3.14 -1.51 11.08
CA ASP A 39 3.28 -2.71 10.25
C ASP A 39 3.60 -2.35 8.80
N VAL A 40 2.93 -1.33 8.25
CA VAL A 40 3.16 -0.87 6.87
C VAL A 40 4.55 -0.24 6.72
N LEU A 41 5.02 0.56 7.69
CA LEU A 41 6.37 1.12 7.68
C LEU A 41 7.44 0.03 7.73
N HIS A 42 7.27 -0.95 8.60
CA HIS A 42 8.20 -2.07 8.72
C HIS A 42 8.31 -2.85 7.40
N ILE A 43 7.19 -3.15 6.74
CA ILE A 43 7.19 -3.80 5.43
C ILE A 43 7.87 -2.91 4.38
N TYR A 44 7.54 -1.63 4.35
CA TYR A 44 8.12 -0.66 3.40
C TYR A 44 9.65 -0.59 3.49
N GLU A 45 10.18 -0.54 4.71
CA GLU A 45 11.62 -0.49 4.97
C GLU A 45 12.31 -1.83 4.69
N ARG A 46 11.71 -2.95 5.13
CA ARG A 46 12.27 -4.29 4.93
C ARG A 46 12.40 -4.65 3.46
N GLU A 47 11.34 -4.37 2.70
CA GLU A 47 11.28 -4.67 1.26
C GLU A 47 11.94 -3.57 0.40
N LYS A 48 12.36 -2.46 1.02
CA LYS A 48 12.98 -1.29 0.35
C LYS A 48 12.12 -0.78 -0.82
N CYS A 49 10.84 -0.61 -0.55
CA CYS A 49 9.87 -0.19 -1.55
C CYS A 49 10.23 1.19 -2.12
N TRP A 50 10.02 1.38 -3.42
CA TRP A 50 10.21 2.69 -4.07
C TRP A 50 9.09 3.68 -3.71
N GLY A 51 7.90 3.18 -3.46
CA GLY A 51 6.75 3.98 -3.06
C GLY A 51 5.54 3.10 -2.73
N ALA A 52 4.49 3.74 -2.23
CA ALA A 52 3.27 3.09 -1.79
C ALA A 52 2.04 3.75 -2.42
N ILE A 53 1.02 2.94 -2.69
CA ILE A 53 -0.26 3.38 -3.27
C ILE A 53 -1.35 3.12 -2.22
N ALA A 54 -2.01 4.18 -1.75
CA ALA A 54 -3.00 4.10 -0.69
C ALA A 54 -4.45 4.30 -1.19
N GLN A 55 -4.63 4.72 -2.44
CA GLN A 55 -5.94 5.17 -2.96
C GLN A 55 -6.91 4.03 -3.30
N PHE A 56 -6.41 2.80 -3.47
CA PHE A 56 -7.24 1.69 -3.96
C PHE A 56 -7.86 0.81 -2.85
N GLY A 57 -7.49 0.99 -1.58
CA GLY A 57 -7.97 0.13 -0.49
C GLY A 57 -9.04 0.78 0.42
N GLY A 58 -9.68 1.86 -0.02
CA GLY A 58 -10.73 2.54 0.75
C GLY A 58 -10.19 3.40 1.90
N GLN A 59 -11.00 3.63 2.93
CA GLN A 59 -10.70 4.60 4.00
C GLN A 59 -9.50 4.21 4.87
N THR A 60 -9.29 2.92 5.14
CA THR A 60 -8.20 2.45 6.02
C THR A 60 -6.81 2.88 5.54
N PRO A 61 -6.36 2.54 4.31
CA PRO A 61 -5.06 2.99 3.83
C PRO A 61 -5.01 4.50 3.56
N LEU A 62 -6.13 5.14 3.20
CA LEU A 62 -6.19 6.59 3.04
C LEU A 62 -5.86 7.33 4.34
N ASN A 63 -6.40 6.87 5.47
CA ASN A 63 -6.11 7.42 6.79
C ASN A 63 -4.63 7.23 7.18
N LEU A 64 -3.99 6.17 6.70
CA LEU A 64 -2.55 5.93 6.94
C LEU A 64 -1.65 6.79 6.04
N ALA A 65 -2.14 7.23 4.87
CA ALA A 65 -1.30 7.85 3.85
C ALA A 65 -0.57 9.12 4.34
N LEU A 66 -1.24 9.94 5.17
CA LEU A 66 -0.63 11.11 5.80
C LEU A 66 0.49 10.72 6.79
N GLY A 67 0.24 9.72 7.64
CA GLY A 67 1.23 9.21 8.59
C GLY A 67 2.43 8.59 7.89
N LEU A 68 2.20 7.81 6.83
CA LEU A 68 3.24 7.22 6.01
C LEU A 68 4.10 8.29 5.33
N GLN A 69 3.46 9.30 4.72
CA GLN A 69 4.17 10.40 4.08
C GLN A 69 5.01 11.20 5.09
N ALA A 70 4.48 11.46 6.30
CA ALA A 70 5.22 12.15 7.37
C ALA A 70 6.47 11.36 7.83
N ASN A 71 6.47 10.03 7.66
CA ASN A 71 7.61 9.16 7.95
C ASN A 71 8.51 8.91 6.72
N GLY A 72 8.34 9.67 5.63
CA GLY A 72 9.23 9.61 4.45
C GLY A 72 8.84 8.56 3.41
N VAL A 73 7.67 7.93 3.52
CA VAL A 73 7.14 7.04 2.48
C VAL A 73 6.76 7.86 1.25
N ASN A 74 7.23 7.42 0.09
CA ASN A 74 6.86 8.01 -1.19
C ASN A 74 5.45 7.56 -1.60
N ILE A 75 4.43 8.37 -1.29
CA ILE A 75 3.05 8.10 -1.72
C ILE A 75 2.90 8.44 -3.20
N ILE A 76 2.61 7.42 -4.00
CA ILE A 76 2.45 7.52 -5.45
C ILE A 76 0.99 7.88 -5.76
N GLY A 77 0.77 8.77 -6.74
CA GLY A 77 -0.55 9.17 -7.20
C GLY A 77 -1.05 10.46 -6.51
N THR A 78 -2.35 10.54 -6.24
CA THR A 78 -2.96 11.70 -5.57
C THR A 78 -2.33 11.92 -4.21
N SER A 79 -1.83 13.14 -3.97
CA SER A 79 -1.22 13.48 -2.69
C SER A 79 -2.22 13.31 -1.54
N PRO A 80 -1.83 12.76 -0.38
CA PRO A 80 -2.72 12.60 0.78
C PRO A 80 -3.41 13.91 1.18
N GLN A 81 -2.70 15.03 1.04
CA GLN A 81 -3.16 16.39 1.32
C GLN A 81 -4.31 16.86 0.40
N SER A 82 -4.41 16.28 -0.81
CA SER A 82 -5.53 16.54 -1.72
C SER A 82 -6.77 15.72 -1.37
N ILE A 83 -6.61 14.60 -0.65
CA ILE A 83 -7.70 13.69 -0.28
C ILE A 83 -8.44 14.20 0.96
N GLU A 84 -7.73 14.81 1.91
CA GLU A 84 -8.32 15.42 3.12
C GLU A 84 -9.15 16.70 2.82
N ARG A 85 -8.98 17.28 1.62
CA ARG A 85 -9.65 18.52 1.19
C ARG A 85 -10.98 18.32 0.45
N ALA A 86 -11.41 17.08 0.22
CA ALA A 86 -12.65 16.73 -0.49
C ALA A 86 -13.72 16.23 0.49
#